data_AF-A0A7R9M933-F1
#
_entry.id   AF-A0A7R9M933-F1
#
_cell.length_a   1.000
_cell.length_b   1.000
_cell.length_c   1.000
_cell.angle_alpha   90.00
_cell.angle_beta   90.00
_cell.angle_gamma   90.00
#
_symmetry.space_group_name_H-M   'P 1'
#
loop_
_entity.id
_entity.type
_entity.pdbx_description
1 polymer ?
#
loop_
_entity_poly.entity_id
_entity_poly.type
_entity_poly.pdbx_seq_one_letter_code
_entity_poly.pdbx_strand_id
1 'polypeptide(L)'
;VFRLERSNASSVLVIANVTSPALYDNYTCFANNSLGAAHSTVHVTGRPSRPAFTSAPLSGRDSGYLLEWRLESQSPITAYDLRFRRVDAGDSERWQHVRVEPSAPANESPLRSDRFVLENLAKDGNYEVVLEAQNAFGSTLSEVFSFVTSDASSVVSCVAFWTTCVFASALVWRR
;
A
#
# COMPACT_ATOMS: atom_id res chain seq x y z
N VAL A 1 -3.72 -25.82 -14.99
CA VAL A 1 -4.26 -24.47 -15.25
C VAL A 1 -5.59 -24.27 -14.52
N PHE A 2 -6.55 -25.19 -14.63
CA PHE A 2 -7.73 -25.23 -13.76
C PHE A 2 -7.93 -26.61 -13.15
N ARG A 3 -8.35 -26.67 -11.89
CA ARG A 3 -8.74 -27.92 -11.22
C ARG A 3 -9.97 -27.63 -10.36
N LEU A 4 -11.09 -28.28 -10.67
CA LEU A 4 -12.30 -28.22 -9.87
C LEU A 4 -12.31 -29.41 -8.91
N GLU A 5 -12.30 -29.13 -7.62
CA GLU A 5 -12.40 -30.13 -6.55
C GLU A 5 -13.81 -30.10 -5.99
N ARG A 6 -14.48 -31.24 -5.95
CA ARG A 6 -15.85 -31.36 -5.44
C ARG A 6 -15.87 -32.30 -4.24
N SER A 7 -16.56 -31.89 -3.18
CA SER A 7 -16.95 -32.70 -2.05
C SER A 7 -18.48 -32.82 -1.97
N ASN A 8 -19.00 -33.52 -0.97
CA ASN A 8 -20.45 -33.63 -0.75
C ASN A 8 -21.12 -32.28 -0.42
N ALA A 9 -20.37 -31.33 0.15
CA ALA A 9 -20.91 -30.04 0.61
C ALA A 9 -20.20 -28.81 0.05
N SER A 10 -19.10 -28.97 -0.70
CA SER A 10 -18.29 -27.87 -1.22
C SER A 10 -17.76 -28.12 -2.62
N SER A 11 -17.57 -27.05 -3.38
CA SER A 11 -16.87 -27.06 -4.67
C SER A 11 -15.82 -25.97 -4.66
N VAL A 12 -14.57 -26.31 -5.01
CA VAL A 12 -13.42 -25.41 -4.99
C VAL A 12 -12.79 -25.39 -6.38
N LEU A 13 -12.71 -24.21 -6.99
CA LEU A 13 -11.95 -24.01 -8.24
C LEU A 13 -10.54 -23.53 -7.90
N VAL A 14 -9.54 -24.33 -8.24
CA VAL A 14 -8.12 -23.97 -8.14
C VAL A 14 -7.63 -23.49 -9.51
N ILE A 15 -7.20 -22.23 -9.55
CA ILE A 15 -6.55 -21.61 -10.72
C ILE A 15 -5.06 -21.54 -10.42
N ALA A 16 -4.25 -22.34 -11.11
CA ALA A 16 -2.82 -22.44 -10.87
C ALA A 16 -2.02 -21.73 -11.96
N ASN A 17 -0.87 -21.15 -11.59
CA ASN A 17 0.02 -20.40 -12.47
C ASN A 17 -0.71 -19.28 -13.23
N VAL A 18 -1.24 -18.31 -12.48
CA VAL A 18 -2.01 -17.17 -13.01
C VAL A 18 -1.08 -16.11 -13.65
N THR A 19 -0.22 -16.56 -14.55
CA THR A 19 0.74 -15.72 -15.28
C THR A 19 0.29 -15.41 -16.70
N SER A 20 -0.69 -16.17 -17.22
CA SER A 20 -1.23 -15.95 -18.56
C SER A 20 -2.36 -14.91 -18.54
N PRO A 21 -2.33 -13.91 -19.43
CA PRO A 21 -3.41 -12.92 -19.58
C PRO A 21 -4.77 -13.56 -19.85
N ALA A 22 -4.79 -14.73 -20.49
CA ALA A 22 -6.02 -15.48 -20.77
C ALA A 22 -6.75 -15.97 -19.50
N LEU A 23 -6.10 -15.91 -18.33
CA LEU A 23 -6.68 -16.29 -17.03
C LEU A 23 -7.26 -15.09 -16.28
N TYR A 24 -7.01 -13.86 -16.73
CA TYR A 24 -7.50 -12.63 -16.09
C TYR A 24 -8.93 -12.33 -16.52
N ASP A 25 -9.88 -13.02 -15.89
CA ASP A 25 -11.30 -12.96 -16.23
C ASP A 25 -12.18 -13.01 -14.97
N ASN A 26 -13.49 -12.91 -15.18
CA ASN A 26 -14.54 -13.04 -14.18
C ASN A 26 -14.93 -14.52 -14.00
N TYR A 27 -14.56 -15.09 -12.87
CA TYR A 27 -14.94 -16.46 -12.50
C TYR A 27 -16.19 -16.42 -11.65
N THR A 28 -17.26 -17.04 -12.14
CA THR A 28 -18.55 -17.09 -11.43
C THR A 28 -18.80 -18.48 -10.88
N CYS A 29 -19.00 -18.57 -9.57
CA CYS A 29 -19.50 -19.77 -8.92
C CYS A 29 -21.03 -19.73 -8.93
N PHE A 30 -21.66 -20.80 -9.41
CA PHE A 30 -23.11 -20.95 -9.45
C PHE A 30 -23.53 -22.12 -8.57
N ALA A 31 -24.48 -21.88 -7.67
CA ALA A 31 -25.05 -22.87 -6.76
C ALA A 31 -26.57 -22.93 -6.94
N ASN A 32 -27.13 -24.13 -6.97
CA ASN A 32 -28.55 -24.35 -7.19
C ASN A 32 -29.08 -25.48 -6.28
N ASN A 33 -30.23 -25.26 -5.66
CA ASN A 33 -30.96 -26.27 -4.88
C ASN A 33 -32.48 -26.13 -5.12
N SER A 34 -33.29 -26.92 -4.41
CA SER A 34 -34.75 -26.92 -4.57
C SER A 34 -35.44 -25.59 -4.19
N LEU A 35 -34.76 -24.70 -3.47
CA LEU A 35 -35.28 -23.40 -3.07
C LEU A 35 -34.92 -22.29 -4.06
N GLY A 36 -33.93 -22.52 -4.94
CA GLY A 36 -33.50 -21.57 -5.96
C GLY A 36 -32.02 -21.62 -6.26
N ALA A 37 -31.57 -20.62 -7.01
CA ALA A 37 -30.18 -20.49 -7.44
C ALA A 37 -29.53 -19.20 -6.90
N ALA A 38 -28.24 -19.29 -6.61
CA ALA A 38 -27.40 -18.17 -6.22
C ALA A 38 -26.08 -18.21 -7.01
N HIS A 39 -25.47 -17.05 -7.20
CA HIS A 39 -24.16 -16.97 -7.85
C HIS A 39 -23.29 -15.87 -7.21
N SER A 40 -21.98 -16.03 -7.33
CA SER A 40 -21.00 -15.04 -6.90
C SER A 40 -19.82 -15.03 -7.87
N THR A 41 -19.37 -13.83 -8.23
CA THR A 41 -18.33 -13.62 -9.24
C THR A 41 -17.07 -13.01 -8.61
N VAL A 42 -15.90 -13.54 -8.98
CA VAL A 42 -14.58 -13.05 -8.58
C VAL A 42 -13.83 -12.60 -9.82
N HIS A 43 -13.30 -11.38 -9.80
CA HIS A 43 -12.46 -10.85 -10.87
C HIS A 43 -11.00 -11.18 -10.61
N VAL A 44 -10.37 -11.91 -11.52
CA VAL A 44 -8.94 -12.22 -11.48
C VAL A 44 -8.22 -11.24 -12.42
N THR A 45 -7.16 -10.61 -11.93
CA THR A 45 -6.41 -9.58 -12.68
C THR A 45 -4.91 -9.79 -12.55
N GLY A 46 -4.16 -9.35 -13.57
CA GLY A 46 -2.70 -9.28 -13.54
C GLY A 46 -2.15 -7.98 -12.93
N ARG A 47 -3.02 -7.03 -12.58
CA ARG A 47 -2.62 -5.75 -11.96
C ARG A 47 -1.97 -5.99 -10.59
N PRO A 48 -1.05 -5.11 -10.16
CA PRO A 48 -0.46 -5.24 -8.83
C PRO A 48 -1.55 -5.08 -7.77
N SER A 49 -1.37 -5.72 -6.62
CA SER A 49 -2.25 -5.47 -5.47
C SER A 49 -2.08 -4.02 -4.98
N ARG A 50 -3.02 -3.56 -4.15
CA ARG A 50 -2.98 -2.22 -3.60
C ARG A 50 -1.68 -2.04 -2.78
N PRO A 51 -0.83 -1.06 -3.10
CA PRO A 51 0.35 -0.78 -2.28
C PRO A 51 -0.05 -0.37 -0.87
N ALA A 52 0.61 -0.96 0.11
CA ALA A 52 0.43 -0.67 1.52
C ALA A 52 1.72 -0.05 2.08
N PHE A 53 1.63 1.19 2.57
CA PHE A 53 2.73 1.84 3.26
C PHE A 53 3.04 1.13 4.57
N THR A 54 4.32 0.93 4.86
CA THR A 54 4.84 0.28 6.06
C THR A 54 5.67 1.21 6.93
N SER A 55 6.02 2.40 6.43
CA SER A 55 6.74 3.43 7.19
C SER A 55 5.86 4.03 8.30
N ALA A 56 6.47 4.37 9.43
CA ALA A 56 5.77 5.01 10.54
C ALA A 56 5.40 6.47 10.21
N PRO A 57 4.23 7.00 10.61
CA PRO A 57 3.80 8.35 10.25
C PRO A 57 4.75 9.48 10.71
N LEU A 58 5.57 9.24 11.72
CA LEU A 58 6.55 10.21 12.22
C LEU A 58 7.93 9.93 11.63
N SER A 59 8.55 10.93 11.01
CA SER A 59 9.93 10.81 10.55
C SER A 59 10.93 10.90 11.73
N GLY A 60 12.11 10.31 11.54
CA GLY A 60 13.30 10.61 12.35
C GLY A 60 14.24 11.61 11.68
N ARG A 61 13.75 12.42 10.73
CA ARG A 61 14.52 13.34 9.88
C ARG A 61 13.75 14.65 9.69
N ASP A 62 14.43 15.78 9.88
CA ASP A 62 13.83 17.11 9.82
C ASP A 62 13.50 17.60 8.40
N SER A 63 14.24 17.14 7.39
CA SER A 63 14.20 17.66 6.01
C SER A 63 13.97 16.58 4.95
N GLY A 64 13.57 15.39 5.38
CA GLY A 64 13.25 14.28 4.50
C GLY A 64 12.45 13.18 5.18
N TYR A 65 11.97 12.23 4.39
CA TYR A 65 11.15 11.13 4.88
C TYR A 65 11.46 9.84 4.11
N LEU A 66 11.70 8.74 4.84
CA LEU A 66 11.88 7.42 4.25
C LEU A 66 10.50 6.76 4.09
N LEU A 67 10.00 6.73 2.86
CA LEU A 67 8.82 5.96 2.48
C LEU A 67 9.20 4.51 2.28
N GLU A 68 8.41 3.61 2.86
CA GLU A 68 8.51 2.18 2.67
C GLU A 68 7.13 1.63 2.36
N TRP A 69 7.02 0.73 1.40
CA TRP A 69 5.77 0.10 1.04
C TRP A 69 5.97 -1.35 0.60
N ARG A 70 4.86 -2.09 0.65
CA ARG A 70 4.77 -3.47 0.16
C ARG A 70 3.55 -3.67 -0.72
N LEU A 71 3.66 -4.58 -1.67
CA LEU A 71 2.55 -5.05 -2.50
C LEU A 71 2.81 -6.46 -3.00
N GLU A 72 1.82 -7.04 -3.65
CA GLU A 72 1.95 -8.31 -4.36
C GLU A 72 1.72 -8.10 -5.85
N SER A 73 2.62 -8.64 -6.68
CA SER A 73 2.46 -8.62 -8.14
C SER A 73 3.10 -9.86 -8.75
N GLN A 74 2.31 -10.62 -9.50
CA GLN A 74 2.82 -11.77 -10.26
C GLN A 74 3.68 -11.34 -11.45
N SER A 75 3.52 -10.10 -11.89
CA SER A 75 4.31 -9.49 -12.96
C SER A 75 5.32 -8.50 -12.41
N PRO A 76 6.48 -8.34 -13.06
CA PRO A 76 7.45 -7.33 -12.66
C PRO A 76 6.80 -5.95 -12.58
N ILE A 77 7.03 -5.25 -11.46
CA ILE A 77 6.71 -3.84 -11.36
C ILE A 77 7.63 -3.10 -12.35
N THR A 78 7.06 -2.17 -13.10
CA THR A 78 7.77 -1.37 -14.11
C THR A 78 8.06 0.03 -13.61
N ALA A 79 7.23 0.57 -12.71
CA ALA A 79 7.43 1.87 -12.10
C ALA A 79 6.50 2.07 -10.89
N TYR A 80 6.88 3.04 -10.09
CA TYR A 80 6.10 3.62 -9.02
C TYR A 80 5.95 5.12 -9.26
N ASP A 81 4.72 5.62 -9.36
CA ASP A 81 4.44 7.05 -9.44
C ASP A 81 3.97 7.54 -8.07
N LEU A 82 4.86 8.22 -7.34
CA LEU A 82 4.58 8.89 -6.08
C LEU A 82 4.03 10.28 -6.34
N ARG A 83 2.94 10.61 -5.64
CA ARG A 83 2.39 11.97 -5.57
C ARG A 83 2.33 12.37 -4.11
N PHE A 84 2.97 13.48 -3.74
CA PHE A 84 2.92 13.99 -2.38
C PHE A 84 2.71 15.49 -2.33
N ARG A 85 2.18 15.98 -1.21
CA ARG A 85 1.92 17.41 -0.99
C ARG A 85 2.00 17.74 0.49
N ARG A 86 2.25 19.01 0.80
CA ARG A 86 2.16 19.55 2.15
C ARG A 86 0.74 20.02 2.41
N VAL A 87 0.14 19.65 3.54
CA VAL A 87 -1.28 19.96 3.84
C VAL A 87 -1.48 21.10 4.83
N ASP A 88 -0.46 21.43 5.62
CA ASP A 88 -0.48 22.53 6.59
C ASP A 88 0.02 23.87 6.01
N ALA A 89 0.45 23.87 4.74
CA ALA A 89 0.79 25.08 4.00
C ALA A 89 -0.39 25.57 3.15
N GLY A 90 -0.44 26.87 2.85
CA GLY A 90 -1.48 27.47 1.99
C GLY A 90 -1.50 27.00 0.53
N ASP A 91 -0.63 26.07 0.12
CA ASP A 91 -0.54 25.47 -1.22
C ASP A 91 -0.87 23.97 -1.18
N SER A 92 -1.85 23.59 -0.36
CA SER A 92 -2.24 22.19 -0.15
C SER A 92 -2.94 21.54 -1.35
N GLU A 93 -3.16 22.26 -2.45
CA GLU A 93 -3.74 21.70 -3.67
C GLU A 93 -2.68 21.17 -4.65
N ARG A 94 -1.42 21.60 -4.52
CA ARG A 94 -0.36 21.27 -5.48
C ARG A 94 0.37 19.99 -5.12
N TRP A 95 0.07 18.92 -5.87
CA TRP A 95 0.81 17.67 -5.82
C TRP A 95 2.18 17.78 -6.52
N GLN A 96 3.21 17.26 -5.85
CA GLN A 96 4.53 17.00 -6.41
C GLN A 96 4.59 15.55 -6.86
N HIS A 97 5.29 15.30 -7.97
CA HIS A 97 5.33 13.98 -8.62
C HIS A 97 6.76 13.47 -8.68
N VAL A 98 6.96 12.20 -8.32
CA VAL A 98 8.25 11.52 -8.42
C VAL A 98 8.02 10.12 -8.97
N ARG A 99 8.75 9.78 -10.05
CA ARG A 99 8.80 8.43 -10.59
C ARG A 99 9.95 7.68 -9.94
N VAL A 100 9.66 6.49 -9.41
CA VAL A 100 10.63 5.62 -8.72
C VAL A 100 10.73 4.30 -9.47
N GLU A 101 11.96 3.90 -9.76
CA GLU A 101 12.26 2.60 -10.34
C GLU A 101 12.29 1.52 -9.24
N PRO A 102 11.81 0.30 -9.51
CA PRO A 102 11.83 -0.77 -8.53
C PRO A 102 13.27 -1.17 -8.17
N SER A 103 13.53 -1.44 -6.89
CA SER A 103 14.87 -1.79 -6.40
C SER A 103 15.23 -3.27 -6.66
N ALA A 104 14.22 -4.13 -6.74
CA ALA A 104 14.37 -5.56 -6.95
C ALA A 104 14.25 -5.96 -8.44
N PRO A 105 15.07 -6.92 -8.92
CA PRO A 105 14.93 -7.47 -10.27
C PRO A 105 13.58 -8.17 -10.48
N ALA A 106 13.14 -8.19 -11.73
CA ALA A 106 11.85 -8.71 -12.20
C ALA A 106 11.49 -10.12 -11.69
N ASN A 107 12.47 -10.98 -11.47
CA ASN A 107 12.29 -12.42 -11.20
C ASN A 107 12.18 -12.78 -9.71
N GLU A 108 12.09 -11.80 -8.83
CA GLU A 108 11.88 -12.04 -7.41
C GLU A 108 10.43 -12.36 -7.06
N SER A 109 10.25 -12.88 -5.84
CA SER A 109 8.97 -13.20 -5.17
C SER A 109 7.80 -12.29 -5.60
N PRO A 110 6.56 -12.82 -5.68
CA PRO A 110 5.38 -11.98 -5.91
C PRO A 110 5.22 -10.89 -4.85
N LEU A 111 5.68 -11.15 -3.61
CA LEU A 111 5.72 -10.14 -2.55
C LEU A 111 6.90 -9.19 -2.80
N ARG A 112 6.57 -7.92 -3.02
CA ARG A 112 7.51 -6.83 -3.30
C ARG A 112 7.54 -5.85 -2.15
N SER A 113 8.73 -5.40 -1.80
CA SER A 113 8.98 -4.35 -0.82
C SER A 113 10.00 -3.39 -1.39
N ASP A 114 9.65 -2.11 -1.44
CA ASP A 114 10.51 -1.05 -1.96
C ASP A 114 10.49 0.16 -1.01
N ARG A 115 11.47 1.04 -1.19
CA ARG A 115 11.63 2.23 -0.37
C ARG A 115 12.17 3.39 -1.17
N PHE A 116 11.80 4.61 -0.77
CA PHE A 116 12.25 5.84 -1.40
C PHE A 116 12.38 6.95 -0.38
N VAL A 117 13.40 7.79 -0.53
CA VAL A 117 13.62 8.95 0.34
C VAL A 117 13.07 10.18 -0.36
N LEU A 118 12.04 10.78 0.23
CA LEU A 118 11.62 12.13 -0.11
C LEU A 118 12.58 13.13 0.53
N GLU A 119 13.17 14.00 -0.28
CA GLU A 119 14.13 15.02 0.16
C GLU A 119 13.53 16.42 0.02
N ASN A 120 14.21 17.42 0.59
CA ASN A 120 13.83 18.84 0.54
C ASN A 120 12.43 19.11 1.10
N LEU A 121 12.06 18.37 2.14
CA LEU A 121 10.83 18.60 2.87
C LEU A 121 11.04 19.70 3.92
N ALA A 122 9.98 20.47 4.19
CA ALA A 122 10.00 21.46 5.26
C ALA A 122 10.03 20.76 6.62
N LYS A 123 10.73 21.36 7.59
CA LYS A 123 10.75 20.89 8.97
C LYS A 123 9.38 21.05 9.64
N ASP A 124 9.00 20.08 10.46
CA ASP A 124 7.75 20.03 11.21
C ASP A 124 6.51 20.21 10.31
N GLY A 125 6.60 19.67 9.09
CA GLY A 125 5.56 19.77 8.06
C GLY A 125 4.67 18.53 8.01
N ASN A 126 3.38 18.74 7.72
CA ASN A 126 2.42 17.66 7.55
C ASN A 126 2.24 17.37 6.05
N TYR A 127 2.39 16.11 5.68
CA TYR A 127 2.36 15.67 4.29
C TYR A 127 1.35 14.57 4.06
N GLU A 128 0.80 14.54 2.85
CA GLU A 128 0.07 13.41 2.30
C GLU A 128 0.82 12.85 1.10
N VAL A 129 0.78 11.53 0.92
CA VAL A 129 1.33 10.83 -0.23
C VAL A 129 0.39 9.73 -0.70
N VAL A 130 0.33 9.56 -2.02
CA VAL A 130 -0.27 8.41 -2.69
C VAL A 130 0.75 7.79 -3.64
N LEU A 131 0.67 6.49 -3.78
CA LEU A 131 1.56 5.69 -4.62
C LEU A 131 0.74 4.94 -5.65
N GLU A 132 1.12 5.04 -6.92
CA GLU A 132 0.57 4.21 -7.99
C GLU A 132 1.62 3.23 -8.50
N ALA A 133 1.38 1.95 -8.27
CA ALA A 133 2.26 0.88 -8.74
C ALA A 133 1.82 0.42 -10.14
N GLN A 134 2.77 0.18 -11.04
CA GLN A 134 2.52 -0.17 -12.44
C GLN A 134 3.20 -1.48 -12.81
N ASN A 135 2.53 -2.29 -13.64
CA ASN A 135 3.12 -3.43 -14.33
C ASN A 135 2.56 -3.53 -15.76
N ALA A 136 2.92 -4.60 -16.49
CA ALA A 136 2.46 -4.82 -17.87
C ALA A 136 0.93 -4.91 -18.05
N PHE A 137 0.17 -5.11 -16.98
CA PHE A 137 -1.29 -5.30 -16.98
C PHE A 137 -2.08 -4.09 -16.45
N GLY A 138 -1.38 -3.04 -16.04
CA GLY A 138 -1.98 -1.78 -15.60
C GLY A 138 -1.45 -1.32 -14.26
N SER A 139 -2.23 -0.50 -13.58
CA SER A 139 -1.85 0.16 -12.34
C SER A 139 -2.87 -0.01 -11.22
N THR A 140 -2.38 0.13 -9.99
CA THR A 140 -3.20 0.15 -8.78
C THR A 140 -2.71 1.27 -7.85
N LEU A 141 -3.66 2.10 -7.40
CA LEU A 141 -3.42 3.22 -6.50
C LEU A 141 -3.49 2.77 -5.03
N SER A 142 -2.59 3.26 -4.19
CA SER A 142 -2.62 3.09 -2.74
C SER A 142 -3.77 3.86 -2.09
N GLU A 143 -3.95 3.66 -0.79
CA GLU A 143 -4.66 4.65 0.04
C GLU A 143 -3.76 5.88 0.27
N VAL A 144 -4.37 6.99 0.70
CA VAL A 144 -3.61 8.18 1.13
C VAL A 144 -2.89 7.85 2.43
N PHE A 145 -1.61 8.15 2.48
CA PHE A 145 -0.80 8.04 3.68
C PHE A 145 -0.34 9.41 4.14
N SER A 146 -0.55 9.71 5.42
CA SER A 146 -0.14 10.98 6.02
C SER A 146 1.10 10.77 6.88
N PHE A 147 2.04 11.71 6.81
CA PHE A 147 3.26 11.67 7.60
C PHE A 147 3.72 13.07 8.00
N VAL A 148 4.62 13.13 8.99
CA VAL A 148 5.18 14.37 9.54
C VAL A 148 6.70 14.30 9.51
N THR A 149 7.34 15.40 9.12
CA THR A 149 8.80 15.56 9.20
C THR A 149 9.20 16.11 10.57
N SER A 150 9.86 15.32 11.42
CA SER A 150 10.37 15.76 12.71
C SER A 150 11.79 15.25 12.96
N ASP A 151 12.55 15.99 13.75
CA ASP A 151 13.84 15.50 14.25
C ASP A 151 13.63 14.40 15.30
N ALA A 152 14.40 13.32 15.26
CA ALA A 152 14.43 12.32 16.33
C ALA A 152 14.83 12.93 17.70
N SER A 153 15.45 14.11 17.72
CA SER A 153 15.77 14.85 18.94
C SER A 153 14.56 15.59 19.54
N SER A 154 13.57 16.03 18.74
CA SER A 154 12.40 16.76 19.26
C SER A 154 11.36 15.86 19.92
N VAL A 155 11.44 14.54 19.71
CA VAL A 155 10.65 13.53 20.44
C VAL A 155 11.25 13.17 21.81
N VAL A 156 12.47 13.63 22.13
CA VAL A 156 13.10 13.48 23.45
C VAL A 156 13.04 14.81 24.20
N SER A 157 11.83 15.18 24.63
CA SER A 157 11.66 16.09 25.76
C SER A 157 10.45 15.72 26.59
N CYS A 158 10.53 14.55 27.22
CA CYS A 158 9.95 14.37 28.54
C CYS A 158 11.14 14.08 29.46
N VAL A 159 11.54 15.12 30.18
CA VAL A 159 12.70 15.22 31.07
C VAL A 159 12.89 13.96 31.92
N ALA A 160 13.98 13.23 31.69
CA ALA A 160 14.50 12.26 32.65
C ALA A 160 15.27 13.00 33.76
N PHE A 161 14.57 13.84 34.54
CA PHE A 161 14.97 14.10 35.91
C PHE A 161 14.04 13.28 36.80
N TRP A 162 14.55 12.11 37.20
CA TRP A 162 14.08 11.24 38.29
C TRP A 162 12.71 11.58 38.88
N THR A 163 11.61 11.18 38.23
CA THR A 163 10.41 10.62 38.87
C THR A 163 9.40 10.19 37.79
N THR A 164 9.16 8.88 37.70
CA THR A 164 8.02 8.21 37.06
C THR A 164 7.43 8.84 35.78
N CYS A 165 7.84 8.33 34.61
CA CYS A 165 7.08 8.54 33.37
C CYS A 165 5.69 7.89 33.49
N VAL A 166 4.65 8.71 33.60
CA VAL A 166 3.29 8.31 33.27
C VAL A 166 3.10 8.55 31.78
N PHE A 167 2.79 7.51 31.03
CA PHE A 167 2.43 7.61 29.62
C PHE A 167 1.18 8.48 29.48
N ALA A 168 1.29 9.62 28.81
CA ALA A 168 0.14 10.40 28.38
C ALA A 168 -0.21 10.02 26.94
N SER A 169 -1.26 9.22 26.83
CA SER A 169 -1.99 8.89 25.61
C SER A 169 -2.36 10.16 24.83
N ALA A 170 -2.12 10.19 23.53
CA ALA A 170 -2.71 11.20 22.65
C ALA A 170 -3.59 10.53 21.58
N LEU A 171 -4.74 10.03 22.04
CA LEU A 171 -5.95 10.01 21.21
C LEU A 171 -6.48 11.45 21.23
N VAL A 172 -6.42 12.15 20.09
CA VAL A 172 -7.07 13.45 19.94
C VAL A 172 -8.00 13.37 18.72
N TRP A 173 -9.29 13.22 19.00
CA TRP A 173 -10.36 13.59 18.07
C TRP A 173 -10.71 15.06 18.31
N ARG A 174 -11.00 15.86 17.27
CA ARG A 174 -11.91 17.01 17.40
C ARG A 174 -12.70 17.35 16.12
N ARG A 175 -14.00 17.53 16.38
CA ARG A 175 -15.14 18.22 15.73
C ARG A 175 -15.14 18.55 14.24
#